data_AF-A0A4U7D5W4-F1
#
_entry.id   AF-A0A4U7D5W4-F1
#
_cell.length_a   1.000
_cell.length_b   1.000
_cell.length_c   1.000
_cell.angle_alpha   90.00
_cell.angle_beta   90.00
_cell.angle_gamma   90.00
#
_symmetry.space_group_name_H-M   'P 1'
#
loop_
_entity.id
_entity.type
_entity.pdbx_description
1 polymer ?
#
loop_
_entity_poly.entity_id
_entity_poly.type
_entity_poly.pdbx_seq_one_letter_code
_entity_poly.pdbx_strand_id
1 'polypeptide(L)'
;MAAIIAIGVLAQLLADRFAVPSIVFLLISGLILGPEGLGVITPNTFASLPAIVGLSVAIIVFEGAFHLRIENIRRATKVSIRLVSI
;
A
#
# COMPACT_ATOMS: atom_id res chain seq x y z
N MET A 1 17.45 -5.38 -0.35
CA MET A 1 16.63 -4.39 0.39
C MET A 1 16.92 -2.97 -0.04
N ALA A 2 18.18 -2.49 -0.03
CA ALA A 2 18.52 -1.12 -0.46
C ALA A 2 18.04 -0.75 -1.88
N ALA A 3 18.17 -1.65 -2.85
CA ALA A 3 17.67 -1.41 -4.22
C ALA A 3 16.14 -1.24 -4.27
N ILE A 4 15.39 -2.04 -3.51
CA ILE A 4 13.92 -1.97 -3.46
C ILE A 4 13.48 -0.63 -2.84
N ILE A 5 14.14 -0.21 -1.76
CA ILE A 5 13.88 1.09 -1.12
C ILE A 5 14.20 2.23 -2.09
N ALA A 6 15.36 2.20 -2.74
CA ALA A 6 15.76 3.23 -3.70
C ALA A 6 14.75 3.36 -4.86
N ILE A 7 14.28 2.23 -5.39
CA ILE A 7 13.26 2.20 -6.45
C ILE A 7 11.92 2.75 -5.95
N GLY A 8 11.51 2.40 -4.72
CA GLY A 8 10.30 2.93 -4.10
C GLY A 8 10.34 4.46 -3.91
N VAL A 9 11.48 4.99 -3.44
CA VAL A 9 11.68 6.45 -3.30
C VAL A 9 11.71 7.14 -4.66
N LEU A 10 12.38 6.55 -5.66
CA LEU A 10 12.35 7.06 -7.04
C LEU A 10 10.92 7.10 -7.59
N ALA A 11 10.14 6.05 -7.37
CA ALA A 11 8.74 6.01 -7.79
C ALA A 11 7.89 7.11 -7.11
N GLN A 12 8.12 7.39 -5.82
CA GLN A 12 7.47 8.50 -5.11
C GLN A 12 7.88 9.85 -5.68
N LEU A 13 9.17 10.09 -5.90
CA LEU A 13 9.67 11.34 -6.48
C LEU A 13 9.11 11.60 -7.88
N LEU A 14 9.01 10.55 -8.71
CA LEU A 14 8.39 10.65 -10.03
C LEU A 14 6.89 10.95 -9.90
N ALA A 15 6.18 10.26 -9.01
CA ALA A 15 4.76 10.51 -8.78
C ALA A 15 4.46 11.95 -8.37
N ASP A 16 5.26 12.49 -7.44
CA ASP A 16 5.16 13.87 -6.99
C ASP A 16 5.48 14.86 -8.12
N ARG A 17 6.45 14.51 -9.00
CA ARG A 17 6.81 15.36 -10.14
C ARG A 17 5.72 15.40 -11.21
N PHE A 18 5.02 14.29 -11.44
CA PHE A 18 3.96 14.19 -12.45
C PHE A 18 2.55 14.46 -11.91
N ALA A 19 2.40 14.72 -10.60
CA ALA A 19 1.12 14.91 -9.92
C ALA A 19 0.13 13.73 -10.13
N VAL A 20 0.67 12.52 -10.25
CA VAL A 20 -0.10 11.27 -10.39
C VAL A 20 0.01 10.48 -9.08
N PRO A 21 -1.03 9.74 -8.65
CA PRO A 21 -0.95 8.89 -7.47
C PRO A 21 0.25 7.94 -7.52
N SER A 22 1.07 7.95 -6.45
CA SER A 22 2.31 7.15 -6.37
C SER A 22 2.10 5.65 -6.51
N ILE A 23 0.90 5.16 -6.17
CA ILE A 23 0.51 3.76 -6.35
C ILE A 23 0.66 3.30 -7.82
N VAL A 24 0.42 4.18 -8.80
CA VAL A 24 0.51 3.84 -10.23
C VAL A 24 1.96 3.53 -10.60
N PHE A 25 2.90 4.39 -10.20
CA PHE A 25 4.32 4.18 -10.44
C PHE A 25 4.86 2.95 -9.70
N LEU A 26 4.42 2.73 -8.45
CA LEU A 26 4.79 1.54 -7.68
C LEU A 26 4.29 0.25 -8.35
N LEU A 27 3.06 0.23 -8.86
CA LEU A 27 2.51 -0.92 -9.57
C LEU A 27 3.24 -1.21 -10.88
N ILE A 28 3.52 -0.17 -11.69
CA ILE A 28 4.28 -0.31 -12.94
C ILE A 28 5.70 -0.82 -12.65
N SER A 29 6.37 -0.23 -11.65
CA SER A 29 7.70 -0.69 -11.24
C SER A 29 7.67 -2.14 -10.74
N GLY A 30 6.65 -2.52 -9.98
CA GLY A 30 6.47 -3.89 -9.50
C GLY A 30 6.23 -4.88 -10.63
N LEU A 31 5.45 -4.49 -11.65
CA LEU A 31 5.21 -5.29 -12.84
C LEU A 31 6.48 -5.47 -13.69
N ILE A 32 7.23 -4.38 -13.90
CA ILE A 32 8.48 -4.41 -14.67
C ILE A 32 9.55 -5.24 -13.95
N LEU A 33 9.69 -5.12 -12.64
CA LEU A 33 10.70 -5.88 -11.88
C LEU A 33 10.25 -7.30 -11.51
N GLY A 34 8.95 -7.56 -11.57
CA GLY A 34 8.34 -8.84 -11.24
C GLY A 34 8.59 -9.93 -12.28
N PRO A 35 8.06 -11.15 -12.03
CA PRO A 35 8.24 -12.31 -12.91
C PRO A 35 7.72 -12.09 -14.33
N GLU A 36 6.66 -11.31 -14.50
CA GLU A 36 6.04 -11.00 -15.80
C GLU A 36 6.82 -9.96 -16.63
N GLY A 37 7.79 -9.27 -16.03
CA GLY A 37 8.62 -8.25 -16.69
C GLY A 37 10.06 -8.75 -16.92
N LEU A 38 10.98 -8.27 -16.07
CA LEU A 38 12.41 -8.63 -16.10
C LEU A 38 12.74 -9.90 -15.31
N GLY A 39 11.83 -10.41 -14.49
CA GLY A 39 12.05 -11.64 -13.71
C GLY A 39 13.10 -11.53 -12.61
N VAL A 40 13.51 -10.32 -12.26
CA VAL A 40 14.57 -10.07 -11.26
C VAL A 40 14.08 -10.35 -9.84
N ILE A 41 12.79 -10.14 -9.58
CA ILE A 41 12.14 -10.37 -8.29
C ILE A 41 11.29 -11.63 -8.38
N THR A 42 11.82 -12.75 -7.89
CA THR A 42 11.12 -14.03 -7.83
C THR A 42 10.50 -14.24 -6.44
N PRO A 43 9.25 -14.72 -6.32
CA PRO A 43 8.61 -14.98 -5.02
C PRO A 43 9.43 -15.92 -4.11
N ASN A 44 10.15 -16.85 -4.71
CA ASN A 44 10.95 -17.86 -4.00
C ASN A 44 12.23 -17.31 -3.36
N THR A 45 12.73 -16.16 -3.84
CA THR A 45 13.95 -15.53 -3.32
C THR A 45 13.70 -14.80 -2.00
N PHE A 46 12.43 -14.50 -1.68
CA PHE A 46 12.03 -13.81 -0.47
C PHE A 46 11.26 -14.76 0.45
N ALA A 47 11.96 -15.71 1.07
CA ALA A 47 11.38 -16.66 2.03
C ALA A 47 10.63 -15.98 3.20
N SER A 48 10.99 -14.74 3.53
CA SER A 48 10.37 -13.93 4.58
C SER A 48 9.30 -12.94 4.08
N LEU A 49 8.96 -12.93 2.78
CA LEU A 49 7.97 -12.00 2.20
C LEU A 49 6.61 -12.07 2.89
N PRO A 50 6.03 -13.26 3.20
CA PRO A 50 4.73 -13.33 3.86
C PRO A 50 4.76 -12.70 5.27
N ALA A 51 5.86 -12.87 6.00
CA ALA A 51 6.01 -12.30 7.34
C ALA A 51 6.12 -10.77 7.29
N ILE A 52 6.90 -10.23 6.35
CA ILE A 52 7.05 -8.79 6.15
C ILE A 52 5.73 -8.16 5.71
N VAL A 53 5.04 -8.78 4.74
CA VAL A 53 3.73 -8.30 4.26
C VAL A 53 2.71 -8.33 5.40
N GLY A 54 2.65 -9.40 6.19
CA GLY A 54 1.76 -9.50 7.35
C GLY A 54 2.00 -8.40 8.38
N LEU A 55 3.27 -8.14 8.71
CA LEU A 55 3.65 -7.05 9.62
C LEU A 55 3.28 -5.67 9.05
N SER A 56 3.59 -5.41 7.79
CA SER A 56 3.26 -4.13 7.14
C SER A 56 1.76 -3.89 7.07
N VAL A 57 0.96 -4.90 6.69
CA VAL A 57 -0.51 -4.80 6.66
C VAL A 57 -1.06 -4.54 8.06
N ALA A 58 -0.55 -5.24 9.09
CA ALA A 58 -0.95 -5.00 10.47
C ALA A 58 -0.67 -3.55 10.90
N ILE A 59 0.51 -3.01 10.58
CA ILE A 59 0.88 -1.62 10.86
C ILE A 59 -0.04 -0.64 10.13
N ILE A 60 -0.25 -0.79 8.82
CA ILE A 60 -1.06 0.13 8.01
C ILE A 60 -2.52 0.13 8.47
N VAL A 61 -3.11 -1.04 8.75
CA VAL A 61 -4.49 -1.14 9.24
C VAL A 61 -4.61 -0.55 10.64
N PHE A 62 -3.64 -0.81 11.52
CA PHE A 62 -3.59 -0.22 12.85
C PHE A 62 -3.46 1.30 12.76
N GLU A 63 -2.52 1.83 11.99
CA GLU A 63 -2.34 3.27 11.78
C GLU A 63 -3.62 3.94 11.24
N GLY A 64 -4.29 3.31 10.28
CA GLY A 64 -5.60 3.75 9.79
C GLY A 64 -6.68 3.72 10.87
N ALA A 65 -6.67 2.71 11.74
CA ALA A 65 -7.61 2.59 12.86
C ALA A 65 -7.36 3.60 13.98
N PHE A 66 -6.11 4.00 14.25
CA PHE A 66 -5.78 5.04 15.25
C PHE A 66 -6.08 6.46 14.76
N HIS A 67 -5.95 6.72 13.46
CA HIS A 67 -6.36 7.98 12.85
C HIS A 67 -7.90 8.13 12.79
N LEU A 68 -8.67 7.05 12.94
CA LEU A 68 -10.11 7.12 13.17
C LEU A 68 -10.37 7.65 14.59
N ARG A 69 -10.69 8.95 14.70
CA ARG A 69 -11.23 9.51 15.95
C ARG A 69 -12.43 8.67 16.37
N ILE A 70 -12.42 8.13 17.60
CA ILE A 70 -13.54 7.36 18.19
C ILE A 70 -14.89 8.11 18.07
N GLU A 71 -14.83 9.44 18.04
CA GLU A 71 -15.98 10.32 17.80
C GLU A 71 -16.53 10.26 16.36
N ASN A 72 -15.64 10.09 15.36
CA ASN A 72 -16.02 9.88 13.95
C ASN A 72 -16.58 8.48 13.71
N ILE A 73 -16.11 7.45 14.43
CA ILE A 73 -16.70 6.10 14.39
C ILE A 73 -18.17 6.17 14.83
N ARG A 74 -18.47 6.87 15.93
CA ARG A 74 -19.86 7.05 16.41
C ARG A 74 -20.74 7.87 15.46
N ARG A 75 -20.20 8.88 14.76
CA ARG A 75 -20.95 9.72 13.81
C ARG A 75 -21.16 9.03 12.45
N ALA A 76 -20.15 8.30 11.96
CA ALA A 76 -20.22 7.53 10.72
C ALA A 76 -21.28 6.41 10.81
N THR A 77 -21.40 5.74 11.95
CA THR A 77 -22.44 4.71 12.18
C THR A 77 -23.86 5.26 11.97
N LYS A 78 -24.16 6.50 12.35
CA LYS A 78 -25.50 7.07 12.15
C LYS A 78 -25.84 7.40 10.68
N VAL A 79 -24.84 7.65 9.83
CA VAL A 79 -25.04 8.02 8.42
C VAL A 79 -24.97 6.79 7.52
N SER A 80 -24.01 5.87 7.75
CA SER A 80 -23.87 4.64 6.96
C SER A 80 -25.03 3.66 7.17
N ILE A 81 -25.63 3.60 8.38
CA ILE A 81 -26.83 2.77 8.61
C ILE A 81 -28.04 3.27 7.82
N ARG A 82 -28.16 4.59 7.58
CA ARG A 82 -29.24 5.16 6.76
C ARG A 82 -29.08 4.87 5.26
N LEU A 83 -27.88 4.60 4.79
CA LEU A 83 -27.61 4.27 3.38
C LEU A 83 -27.88 2.80 3.05
N VAL A 84 -27.85 1.90 4.04
CA VAL A 84 -28.18 0.47 3.89
C VAL A 84 -29.62 0.14 4.31
N SER A 85 -30.32 1.09 4.92
CA SER A 85 -31.70 0.94 5.39
C SER A 85 -32.77 1.43 4.38
N ILE A 86 -32.39 1.79 3.16
CA ILE A 86 -33.34 2.07 2.07
C ILE A 86 -33.36 0.89 1.11
#